data_AF-A0A6V8MWA5-F1
#
_entry.id   AF-A0A6V8MWA5-F1
#
_cell.length_a   1.000
_cell.length_b   1.000
_cell.length_c   1.000
_cell.angle_alpha   90.00
_cell.angle_beta   90.00
_cell.angle_gamma   90.00
#
_symmetry.space_group_name_H-M   'P 1'
#
loop_
_entity.id
_entity.type
_entity.pdbx_description
1 polymer ?
#
loop_
_entity_poly.entity_id
_entity_poly.type
_entity_poly.pdbx_seq_one_letter_code
_entity_poly.pdbx_strand_id
1 'polypeptide(L)'
;MQLLPASAPIDDKKVYVNFVRAQMFVYHLAILFYNCLSINGCEKFKELLENYEFLEDMDLTLLFDWEHKSLCAPQAFGKMLVD
;
A
#
# COMPACT_ATOMS: atom_id res chain seq x y z
N MET A 1 12.62 2.86 -22.73
CA MET A 1 11.49 2.40 -21.88
C MET A 1 10.21 2.91 -22.53
N GLN A 2 9.49 2.08 -23.29
CA GLN A 2 8.20 2.48 -23.86
C GLN A 2 7.14 2.36 -22.77
N LEU A 3 6.50 3.47 -22.43
CA LEU A 3 5.35 3.51 -21.53
C LEU A 3 4.16 2.93 -22.30
N LEU A 4 3.49 1.93 -21.73
CA LEU A 4 2.25 1.38 -22.27
C LEU A 4 1.17 2.47 -22.31
N PRO A 5 0.28 2.47 -23.32
CA PRO A 5 -0.83 3.42 -23.37
C PRO A 5 -1.73 3.24 -22.14
N ALA A 6 -2.26 4.34 -21.60
CA ALA A 6 -3.03 4.37 -20.36
C ALA A 6 -4.27 3.46 -20.33
N SER A 7 -4.70 2.94 -21.48
CA SER A 7 -5.87 2.05 -21.66
C SER A 7 -5.51 0.59 -21.96
N ALA A 8 -4.23 0.22 -22.02
CA ALA A 8 -3.85 -1.17 -22.22
C ALA A 8 -4.28 -2.02 -21.00
N PRO A 9 -4.84 -3.22 -21.20
CA PRO A 9 -5.07 -4.16 -20.11
C PRO A 9 -3.75 -4.41 -19.39
N ILE A 10 -3.70 -4.04 -18.10
CA ILE A 10 -2.58 -4.36 -17.24
C ILE A 10 -2.84 -5.76 -16.71
N ASP A 11 -2.22 -6.76 -17.35
CA ASP A 11 -2.40 -8.18 -17.00
C ASP A 11 -1.95 -8.48 -15.57
N ASP A 12 -0.96 -7.74 -15.05
CA ASP A 12 -0.44 -7.92 -13.69
C ASP A 12 -0.32 -6.59 -12.94
N LYS A 13 -1.46 -6.12 -12.40
CA LYS A 13 -1.51 -4.87 -11.61
C LYS A 13 -0.60 -4.91 -10.38
N LYS A 14 -0.33 -6.10 -9.82
CA LYS A 14 0.54 -6.26 -8.66
C LYS A 14 1.99 -5.94 -9.00
N VAL A 15 2.45 -6.30 -10.19
CA VAL A 15 3.79 -5.92 -10.68
C VAL A 15 3.96 -4.39 -10.72
N TYR A 16 2.98 -3.64 -11.21
CA TYR A 16 3.06 -2.17 -11.24
C TYR A 16 3.02 -1.55 -9.85
N VAL A 17 2.16 -2.07 -8.98
CA VAL A 17 2.13 -1.64 -7.58
C VAL A 17 3.47 -1.87 -6.91
N ASN A 18 4.09 -3.04 -7.12
CA ASN A 18 5.43 -3.34 -6.63
C ASN A 18 6.48 -2.38 -7.17
N PHE A 19 6.43 -2.03 -8.47
CA PHE A 19 7.34 -1.04 -9.05
C PHE A 19 7.16 0.35 -8.41
N VAL A 20 5.93 0.79 -8.19
CA VAL A 20 5.63 2.07 -7.54
C VAL A 20 6.12 2.05 -6.09
N ARG A 21 5.83 0.98 -5.34
CA ARG A 21 6.27 0.79 -3.95
C ARG A 21 7.80 0.81 -3.83
N ALA A 22 8.50 0.14 -4.74
CA ALA A 22 9.97 0.11 -4.73
C ALA A 22 10.62 1.48 -4.92
N GLN A 23 9.89 2.48 -5.44
CA GLN A 23 10.35 3.87 -5.57
C GLN A 23 10.12 4.69 -4.29
N MET A 24 9.38 4.17 -3.31
CA MET A 24 9.00 4.90 -2.11
C MET A 24 9.96 4.68 -0.95
N PHE A 25 10.45 5.78 -0.37
CA PHE A 25 11.12 5.75 0.93
C PHE A 25 10.15 5.39 2.07
N VAL A 26 10.68 4.83 3.16
CA VAL A 26 9.90 4.35 4.33
C VAL A 26 8.93 5.38 4.90
N TYR A 27 9.31 6.67 4.94
CA TYR A 27 8.44 7.74 5.44
C TYR A 27 7.22 8.00 4.54
N HIS A 28 7.34 7.77 3.23
CA HIS A 28 6.21 7.90 2.33
C HIS A 28 5.14 6.84 2.62
N LEU A 29 5.54 5.61 2.95
CA LEU A 29 4.59 4.55 3.32
C LEU A 29 3.79 4.94 4.58
N ALA A 30 4.43 5.54 5.58
CA ALA A 30 3.75 6.05 6.76
C ALA A 30 2.76 7.19 6.45
N ILE A 31 3.14 8.13 5.57
CA ILE A 31 2.24 9.20 5.13
C ILE A 31 1.04 8.63 4.37
N LEU A 32 1.27 7.68 3.46
CA LEU A 32 0.21 7.05 2.68
C LEU A 32 -0.73 6.20 3.54
N PHE A 33 -0.19 5.52 4.56
CA PHE A 33 -0.99 4.84 5.57
C PHE A 33 -1.98 5.80 6.23
N TYR A 34 -1.53 6.93 6.77
CA TYR A 34 -2.46 7.89 7.38
C TYR A 34 -3.37 8.59 6.36
N ASN A 35 -2.89 8.82 5.15
CA ASN A 35 -3.71 9.39 4.08
C ASN A 35 -4.87 8.48 3.71
N CYS A 36 -4.67 7.16 3.67
CA CYS A 36 -5.73 6.21 3.35
C CYS A 36 -6.83 6.13 4.41
N LEU A 37 -6.54 6.57 5.63
CA LEU A 37 -7.53 6.65 6.71
C LEU A 37 -8.34 7.95 6.68
N SER A 38 -7.93 8.93 5.88
CA SER A 38 -8.67 10.19 5.73
C SER A 38 -10.01 9.97 5.01
N ILE A 39 -10.93 10.93 5.17
CA ILE A 39 -12.24 10.90 4.51
C ILE A 39 -12.16 10.74 2.98
N ASN A 40 -11.07 11.24 2.37
CA ASN A 40 -10.85 11.15 0.93
C ASN A 40 -10.07 9.89 0.53
N GLY A 41 -9.35 9.27 1.47
CA GLY A 41 -8.52 8.09 1.23
C GLY A 41 -9.25 6.78 1.53
N CYS A 42 -10.25 6.79 2.41
CA CYS A 42 -10.85 5.57 2.94
C CYS A 42 -11.73 4.83 1.92
N GLU A 43 -12.29 5.53 0.93
CA GLU A 43 -13.20 4.90 -0.04
C GLU A 43 -12.48 4.06 -1.09
N LYS A 44 -11.44 4.61 -1.73
CA LYS A 44 -10.76 3.94 -2.87
C LYS A 44 -9.30 3.65 -2.61
N PHE A 45 -8.60 4.56 -1.93
CA PHE A 45 -7.16 4.45 -1.76
C PHE A 45 -6.80 3.35 -0.76
N LYS A 46 -7.55 3.27 0.34
CA LYS A 46 -7.44 2.19 1.33
C LYS A 46 -7.64 0.81 0.71
N GLU A 47 -8.67 0.64 -0.12
CA GLU A 47 -8.93 -0.61 -0.83
C GLU A 47 -7.74 -1.03 -1.72
N LEU A 48 -7.11 -0.07 -2.42
CA LEU A 48 -5.93 -0.35 -3.24
C LEU A 48 -4.71 -0.77 -2.39
N LEU A 49 -4.46 -0.10 -1.26
CA LEU A 49 -3.37 -0.49 -0.35
C LEU A 49 -3.56 -1.93 0.15
N GLU A 50 -4.78 -2.26 0.54
CA GLU A 50 -5.14 -3.58 1.08
C GLU A 50 -5.08 -4.68 0.01
N ASN A 51 -5.66 -4.45 -1.17
CA ASN A 51 -5.74 -5.46 -2.23
C ASN A 51 -4.39 -5.80 -2.87
N TYR A 52 -3.39 -4.93 -2.74
CA TYR A 52 -2.07 -5.11 -3.35
C TYR A 52 -0.93 -5.21 -2.35
N GLU A 53 -1.21 -5.46 -1.07
CA GLU A 53 -0.18 -5.66 -0.03
C GLU A 53 0.83 -4.49 0.04
N PHE A 54 0.36 -3.26 -0.21
CA PHE A 54 1.24 -2.12 -0.50
C PHE A 54 2.12 -1.70 0.70
N LEU A 55 1.72 -2.05 1.92
CA LEU A 55 2.41 -1.72 3.17
C LEU A 55 3.27 -2.89 3.70
N GLU A 56 3.54 -3.91 2.90
CA GLU A 56 4.36 -5.08 3.29
C GLU A 56 5.74 -4.68 3.85
N ASP A 57 6.40 -3.68 3.28
CA ASP A 57 7.71 -3.18 3.75
C ASP A 57 7.62 -1.95 4.68
N MET A 58 6.44 -1.66 5.23
CA MET A 58 6.25 -0.48 6.07
C MET A 58 6.96 -0.64 7.42
N ASP A 59 7.77 0.36 7.79
CA ASP A 59 8.32 0.48 9.13
C ASP A 59 7.21 0.88 10.14
N LEU A 60 6.75 -0.09 10.93
CA LEU A 60 5.69 0.11 11.92
C LEU A 60 6.10 1.04 13.07
N THR A 61 7.39 1.33 13.26
CA THR A 61 7.86 2.30 14.27
C THR A 61 7.50 3.74 13.91
N LEU A 62 7.12 3.99 12.64
CA LEU A 62 6.69 5.29 12.15
C LEU A 62 5.20 5.58 12.42
N LEU A 63 4.46 4.62 12.99
CA LEU A 63 3.09 4.86 13.44
C LEU A 63 3.09 5.77 14.67
N PHE A 64 2.17 6.73 14.72
CA PHE A 64 1.93 7.55 15.91
C PHE A 64 1.39 6.76 17.10
N ASP A 65 0.72 5.64 16.82
CA ASP A 65 0.24 4.68 17.81
C ASP A 65 0.32 3.28 17.18
N TRP A 66 0.84 2.30 17.91
CA TRP A 66 0.98 0.93 17.44
C TRP A 66 -0.39 0.28 17.16
N GLU A 67 -1.45 0.70 17.87
CA GLU A 67 -2.81 0.23 17.67
C GLU A 67 -3.36 0.65 16.29
N HIS A 68 -2.83 1.73 15.71
CA HIS A 68 -3.26 2.21 14.39
C HIS A 68 -3.06 1.15 13.31
N LYS A 69 -2.11 0.21 13.46
CA LYS A 69 -1.94 -0.90 12.52
C LYS A 69 -3.26 -1.62 12.21
N SER A 70 -4.15 -1.75 13.21
CA SER A 70 -5.46 -2.39 13.09
C SER A 70 -6.49 -1.62 12.27
N LEU A 71 -6.21 -0.35 11.93
CA LEU A 71 -7.09 0.50 11.12
C LEU A 71 -7.06 0.13 9.62
N CYS A 72 -6.04 -0.61 9.19
CA CYS A 72 -5.97 -1.25 7.87
C CYS A 72 -6.13 -2.76 8.02
N ALA A 73 -6.70 -3.38 7.00
CA ALA A 73 -6.85 -4.82 6.98
C ALA A 73 -5.45 -5.49 6.97
N PRO A 74 -5.26 -6.63 7.66
CA PRO A 74 -3.94 -7.27 7.81
C PRO A 74 -3.22 -7.53 6.50
N GLN A 75 -3.96 -7.85 5.42
CA GLN A 75 -3.41 -8.11 4.10
C GLN A 75 -2.66 -6.91 3.50
N ALA A 76 -2.94 -5.67 3.94
CA ALA A 76 -2.18 -4.51 3.49
C ALA A 76 -0.68 -4.64 3.80
N PHE A 77 -0.33 -5.36 4.87
CA PHE A 77 1.02 -5.56 5.36
C PHE A 77 1.66 -6.85 4.84
N GLY A 78 1.14 -7.40 3.74
CA GLY A 78 1.60 -8.68 3.20
C GLY A 78 0.92 -9.88 3.86
N LYS A 79 1.15 -11.06 3.31
CA LYS A 79 0.70 -12.31 3.97
C LYS A 79 1.52 -12.49 5.25
N MET A 80 0.84 -12.67 6.39
CA MET A 80 1.50 -13.26 7.54
C MET A 80 2.07 -14.61 7.10
N LEU A 81 3.38 -14.77 7.20
CA LEU A 81 4.00 -16.09 7.20
C LEU A 81 3.37 -16.82 8.38
N VAL A 82 2.45 -17.72 8.08
CA VAL A 82 2.03 -18.75 9.03
C VAL A 82 3.19 -19.75 9.01
N ASP A 83 4.05 -19.65 10.00
CA ASP A 83 5.03 -20.68 10.34
C ASP A 83 4.31 -21.98 10.76
#